data_AF-A0A3T1DAE7-F1
#
_entry.id   AF-A0A3T1DAE7-F1
#
_cell.length_a   1.000
_cell.length_b   1.000
_cell.length_c   1.000
_cell.angle_alpha   90.00
_cell.angle_beta   90.00
_cell.angle_gamma   90.00
#
_symmetry.space_group_name_H-M   'P 1'
#
loop_
_entity.id
_entity.type
_entity.pdbx_description
1 polymer ?
#
loop_
_entity_poly.entity_id
_entity_poly.type
_entity_poly.pdbx_seq_one_letter_code
_entity_poly.pdbx_strand_id
1 'polypeptide(L)'
;MSDNINVKKRMMFSAEDDYYYFAYNTIIFLHTLGFTSEHQRLQEWSKLNYLIPFLSNHSLFSIVSSNKAMDSKASPIDRDHLKETYLKSRLRLNWAGSLLYALQQKDILSMSKNENRKSYDVWLSTENLPKEFFSTELFRMERNHSKQIKGMFSHIRTMKTDSLLDELFRNRGVYIWED
;
A
#
# COMPACT_ATOMS: atom_id res chain seq x y z
N MET A 1 5.82 26.19 -6.49
CA MET A 1 5.02 25.34 -5.56
C MET A 1 3.71 24.86 -6.19
N SER A 2 3.04 25.67 -7.02
CA SER A 2 1.82 25.31 -7.78
C SER A 2 2.03 24.23 -8.86
N ASP A 3 3.17 24.26 -9.55
CA ASP A 3 3.41 23.35 -10.69
C ASP A 3 3.53 21.89 -10.27
N ASN A 4 4.19 21.60 -9.14
CA ASN A 4 4.30 20.23 -8.64
C ASN A 4 2.95 19.62 -8.21
N ILE A 5 2.02 20.45 -7.72
CA ILE A 5 0.65 20.00 -7.39
C ILE A 5 -0.12 19.69 -8.68
N ASN A 6 0.03 20.51 -9.71
CA ASN A 6 -0.59 20.27 -11.01
C ASN A 6 0.01 19.05 -11.71
N VAL A 7 1.32 18.81 -11.59
CA VAL A 7 1.98 17.58 -12.08
C VAL A 7 1.47 16.36 -11.33
N LYS A 8 1.41 16.39 -9.99
CA LYS A 8 0.81 15.30 -9.20
C LYS A 8 -0.63 15.04 -9.61
N LYS A 9 -1.46 16.08 -9.73
CA LYS A 9 -2.87 15.95 -10.17
C LYS A 9 -2.98 15.36 -11.57
N ARG A 10 -2.12 15.75 -12.52
CA ARG A 10 -2.07 15.19 -13.88
C ARG A 10 -1.61 13.72 -13.89
N MET A 11 -0.69 13.34 -13.02
CA MET A 11 -0.26 11.94 -12.80
C MET A 11 -1.23 11.12 -11.93
N MET A 12 -2.29 11.73 -11.38
CA MET A 12 -3.30 11.07 -10.55
C MET A 12 -4.69 11.14 -11.20
N PHE A 13 -4.77 11.53 -12.48
CA PHE A 13 -6.04 11.77 -13.16
C PHE A 13 -6.89 10.49 -13.28
N SER A 14 -6.27 9.32 -13.14
CA SER A 14 -6.94 8.03 -12.87
C SER A 14 -6.22 7.27 -11.74
N ALA A 15 -6.19 7.83 -10.52
CA ALA A 15 -5.48 7.25 -9.37
C ALA A 15 -5.78 5.76 -9.09
N GLU A 16 -6.89 5.21 -9.60
CA GLU A 16 -7.29 3.82 -9.40
C GLU A 16 -6.65 2.83 -10.39
N ASP A 17 -6.18 3.29 -11.56
CA ASP A 17 -5.59 2.49 -12.65
C ASP A 17 -4.20 2.97 -13.11
N ASP A 18 -3.65 4.01 -12.46
CA ASP A 18 -2.39 4.63 -12.88
C ASP A 18 -1.16 3.92 -12.32
N TYR A 19 -0.31 3.41 -13.21
CA TYR A 19 0.99 2.79 -12.90
C TYR A 19 1.89 3.70 -12.06
N TYR A 20 1.92 5.00 -12.37
CA TYR A 20 2.75 5.96 -11.64
C TYR A 20 2.25 6.13 -10.23
N TYR A 21 0.93 6.22 -10.03
CA TYR A 21 0.33 6.33 -8.71
C TYR A 21 0.72 5.14 -7.82
N PHE A 22 0.58 3.91 -8.32
CA PHE A 22 0.92 2.71 -7.56
C PHE A 22 2.42 2.60 -7.30
N ALA A 23 3.26 2.90 -8.30
CA ALA A 23 4.71 2.87 -8.17
C ALA A 23 5.20 3.88 -7.11
N TYR A 24 4.74 5.14 -7.17
CA TYR A 24 5.14 6.15 -6.20
C TYR A 24 4.69 5.82 -4.78
N ASN A 25 3.45 5.38 -4.60
CA ASN A 25 2.98 4.97 -3.27
C ASN A 25 3.75 3.76 -2.73
N THR A 26 4.10 2.80 -3.58
CA THR A 26 4.96 1.67 -3.21
C THR A 26 6.31 2.15 -2.70
N ILE A 27 6.99 3.00 -3.49
CA ILE A 27 8.32 3.54 -3.15
C ILE A 27 8.26 4.32 -1.84
N ILE A 28 7.28 5.21 -1.69
CA ILE A 28 7.09 6.03 -0.48
C ILE A 28 6.82 5.15 0.73
N PHE A 29 5.96 4.14 0.61
CA PHE A 29 5.63 3.24 1.70
C PHE A 29 6.86 2.45 2.17
N LEU A 30 7.55 1.77 1.25
CA LEU A 30 8.73 0.97 1.55
C LEU A 30 9.84 1.82 2.18
N HIS A 31 10.12 2.99 1.59
CA HIS A 31 11.11 3.92 2.15
C HIS A 31 10.74 4.40 3.55
N THR A 32 9.49 4.83 3.74
CA THR A 32 9.02 5.39 5.02
C THR A 32 9.11 4.38 6.16
N LEU A 33 8.89 3.09 5.87
CA LEU A 33 8.95 2.05 6.88
C LEU A 33 10.35 1.43 7.04
N GLY A 34 11.32 1.83 6.21
CA GLY A 34 12.70 1.35 6.25
C GLY A 34 12.87 -0.03 5.60
N PHE A 35 12.01 -0.39 4.64
CA PHE A 35 12.11 -1.65 3.90
C PHE A 35 13.07 -1.48 2.73
N THR A 36 14.37 -1.35 3.02
CA THR A 36 15.43 -0.97 2.06
C THR A 36 16.52 -2.03 1.91
N SER A 37 16.32 -3.22 2.49
CA SER A 37 17.26 -4.33 2.38
C SER A 37 16.53 -5.66 2.49
N GLU A 38 17.17 -6.75 2.07
CA GLU A 38 16.62 -8.10 2.21
C GLU A 38 16.32 -8.43 3.68
N HIS A 39 17.17 -8.00 4.62
CA HIS A 39 16.95 -8.18 6.06
C HIS A 39 15.83 -7.29 6.61
N GLN A 40 15.34 -6.31 5.86
CA GLN A 40 14.24 -5.42 6.22
C GLN A 40 13.08 -5.50 5.22
N ARG A 41 12.99 -6.56 4.42
CA ARG A 41 11.93 -6.71 3.42
C ARG A 41 10.53 -6.82 4.01
N LEU A 42 9.55 -6.31 3.25
CA LEU A 42 8.14 -6.60 3.45
C LEU A 42 7.87 -8.00 2.91
N GLN A 43 7.40 -8.91 3.77
CA GLN A 43 7.01 -10.24 3.30
C GLN A 43 5.71 -10.17 2.52
N GLU A 44 5.52 -11.00 1.49
CA GLU A 44 4.30 -11.01 0.66
C GLU A 44 3.93 -9.65 0.04
N TRP A 45 4.44 -9.41 -1.17
CA TRP A 45 4.23 -8.17 -1.93
C TRP A 45 2.75 -7.78 -2.10
N SER A 46 1.84 -8.76 -2.12
CA SER A 46 0.39 -8.56 -2.25
C SER A 46 -0.19 -7.65 -1.18
N LYS A 47 0.45 -7.50 -0.02
CA LYS A 47 0.05 -6.48 0.97
C LYS A 47 0.09 -5.06 0.42
N LEU A 48 1.09 -4.72 -0.40
CA LEU A 48 1.17 -3.39 -1.03
C LEU A 48 -0.09 -3.10 -1.83
N ASN A 49 -0.56 -4.10 -2.57
CA ASN A 49 -1.75 -3.99 -3.36
C ASN A 49 -2.99 -3.60 -2.52
N TYR A 50 -3.11 -4.10 -1.29
CA TYR A 50 -4.24 -3.74 -0.43
C TYR A 50 -4.01 -2.49 0.42
N LEU A 51 -2.76 -2.12 0.71
CA LEU A 51 -2.43 -0.94 1.52
C LEU A 51 -2.47 0.37 0.74
N ILE A 52 -2.04 0.37 -0.51
CA ILE A 52 -1.86 1.59 -1.31
C ILE A 52 -3.12 2.47 -1.41
N PRO A 53 -4.35 1.94 -1.57
CA PRO A 53 -5.55 2.77 -1.56
C PRO A 53 -5.71 3.62 -0.30
N PHE A 54 -5.30 3.10 0.85
CA PHE A 54 -5.40 3.79 2.13
C PHE A 54 -4.30 4.85 2.32
N LEU A 55 -3.19 4.76 1.58
CA LEU A 55 -2.08 5.70 1.72
C LEU A 55 -2.41 7.09 1.16
N SER A 56 -3.10 7.18 0.02
CA SER A 56 -3.41 8.48 -0.61
C SER A 56 -4.86 8.93 -0.44
N ASN A 57 -5.71 8.18 0.27
CA ASN A 57 -7.11 8.53 0.49
C ASN A 57 -7.39 8.71 1.98
N HIS A 58 -7.54 9.98 2.40
CA HIS A 58 -7.80 10.31 3.80
C HIS A 58 -9.12 9.73 4.33
N SER A 59 -10.16 9.70 3.51
CA SER A 59 -11.45 9.13 3.89
C SER A 59 -11.33 7.63 4.15
N LEU A 60 -10.74 6.86 3.23
CA LEU A 60 -10.49 5.43 3.42
C LEU A 60 -9.57 5.17 4.62
N PHE A 61 -8.50 5.97 4.75
CA PHE A 61 -7.60 5.89 5.89
C PHE A 61 -8.35 6.11 7.21
N SER A 62 -9.24 7.11 7.28
CA SER A 62 -9.99 7.43 8.49
C SER A 62 -10.92 6.30 8.94
N ILE A 63 -11.47 5.51 8.00
CA ILE A 63 -12.28 4.34 8.32
C ILE A 63 -11.45 3.30 9.09
N VAL A 64 -10.20 3.06 8.67
CA VAL A 64 -9.33 2.07 9.31
C VAL A 64 -8.63 2.60 10.55
N SER A 65 -8.32 3.90 10.60
CA SER A 65 -7.64 4.54 11.73
C SER A 65 -8.58 4.99 12.84
N SER A 66 -9.88 5.10 12.59
CA SER A 66 -10.84 5.43 13.63
C SER A 66 -10.92 4.25 14.62
N ASN A 67 -10.54 4.50 15.87
CA ASN A 67 -10.65 3.57 17.01
C ASN A 67 -12.12 3.29 17.41
N LYS A 68 -13.07 3.31 16.47
CA LYS A 68 -14.39 2.71 16.71
C LYS A 68 -14.09 1.27 17.11
N ALA A 69 -14.33 0.99 18.39
CA ALA A 69 -13.86 -0.22 19.08
C ALA A 69 -13.99 -1.43 18.15
N MET A 70 -13.01 -2.34 18.22
CA MET A 70 -12.94 -3.58 17.41
C MET A 70 -14.26 -4.37 17.34
N ASP A 71 -15.23 -4.08 18.20
CA ASP A 71 -16.57 -4.68 18.25
C ASP A 71 -17.68 -3.93 17.48
N SER A 72 -17.41 -2.74 16.94
CA SER A 72 -18.40 -1.97 16.17
C SER A 72 -18.11 -2.05 14.67
N LYS A 73 -19.02 -2.69 13.93
CA LYS A 73 -18.97 -2.75 12.46
C LYS A 73 -18.91 -1.32 11.89
N ALA A 74 -18.19 -1.16 10.78
CA ALA A 74 -18.17 0.10 10.05
C ALA A 74 -19.60 0.49 9.60
N SER A 75 -19.86 1.79 9.41
CA SER A 75 -21.18 2.24 8.95
C SER A 75 -21.52 1.61 7.58
N PRO A 76 -22.79 1.49 7.18
CA PRO A 76 -23.14 0.93 5.87
C PRO A 76 -22.38 1.61 4.72
N ILE A 77 -22.28 2.94 4.76
CA ILE A 77 -21.54 3.73 3.75
C ILE A 77 -20.05 3.39 3.77
N ASP A 78 -19.43 3.33 4.95
CA ASP A 78 -18.01 2.96 5.07
C ASP A 78 -17.76 1.53 4.59
N ARG A 79 -18.67 0.60 4.87
CA ARG A 79 -18.60 -0.79 4.40
C ARG A 79 -18.67 -0.88 2.89
N ASP A 80 -19.51 -0.07 2.24
CA ASP A 80 -19.59 -0.03 0.78
C ASP A 80 -18.29 0.49 0.17
N HIS A 81 -17.70 1.56 0.72
CA HIS A 81 -16.39 2.06 0.29
C HIS A 81 -15.28 1.02 0.48
N LEU A 82 -15.25 0.31 1.62
CA LEU A 82 -14.28 -0.75 1.87
C LEU A 82 -14.48 -1.94 0.93
N LYS A 83 -15.72 -2.33 0.65
CA LYS A 83 -16.06 -3.41 -0.28
C LYS A 83 -15.59 -3.08 -1.69
N GLU A 84 -15.90 -1.87 -2.18
CA GLU A 84 -15.43 -1.39 -3.47
C GLU A 84 -13.89 -1.38 -3.54
N THR A 85 -13.25 -0.86 -2.49
CA THR A 85 -11.78 -0.83 -2.38
C THR A 85 -11.19 -2.24 -2.44
N TYR A 86 -11.77 -3.20 -1.72
CA TYR A 86 -11.34 -4.60 -1.76
C TYR A 86 -11.47 -5.19 -3.17
N LEU A 87 -12.63 -5.05 -3.81
CA LEU A 87 -12.89 -5.60 -5.14
C LEU A 87 -11.92 -5.02 -6.17
N LYS A 88 -11.74 -3.70 -6.20
CA LYS A 88 -10.78 -3.03 -7.08
C LYS A 88 -9.35 -3.51 -6.81
N SER A 89 -8.97 -3.63 -5.54
CA SER A 89 -7.64 -4.14 -5.16
C SER A 89 -7.42 -5.55 -5.67
N ARG A 90 -8.41 -6.43 -5.49
CA ARG A 90 -8.31 -7.80 -6.00
C ARG A 90 -8.19 -7.86 -7.52
N LEU A 91 -9.01 -7.11 -8.25
CA LEU A 91 -9.01 -7.10 -9.72
C LEU A 91 -7.67 -6.66 -10.30
N ARG A 92 -6.96 -5.74 -9.63
CA ARG A 92 -5.64 -5.25 -10.09
C ARG A 92 -4.45 -6.10 -9.62
N LEU A 93 -4.65 -7.22 -8.92
CA LEU A 93 -3.55 -7.98 -8.32
C LEU A 93 -2.52 -8.43 -9.38
N ASN A 94 -2.97 -9.06 -10.47
CA ASN A 94 -2.06 -9.51 -11.54
C ASN A 94 -1.25 -8.34 -12.13
N TRP A 95 -1.93 -7.23 -12.38
CA TRP A 95 -1.34 -6.01 -12.89
C TRP A 95 -0.29 -5.42 -11.92
N ALA A 96 -0.60 -5.36 -10.63
CA ALA A 96 0.30 -4.87 -9.60
C ALA A 96 1.57 -5.73 -9.53
N GLY A 97 1.43 -7.05 -9.64
CA GLY A 97 2.55 -7.98 -9.72
C GLY A 97 3.44 -7.70 -10.93
N SER A 98 2.86 -7.51 -12.12
CA SER A 98 3.61 -7.14 -13.33
C SER A 98 4.34 -5.80 -13.18
N LEU A 99 3.73 -4.81 -12.54
CA LEU A 99 4.36 -3.52 -12.26
C LEU A 99 5.55 -3.68 -11.30
N LEU A 100 5.41 -4.43 -10.20
CA LEU A 100 6.53 -4.66 -9.28
C LEU A 100 7.70 -5.38 -9.96
N TYR A 101 7.40 -6.36 -10.82
CA TYR A 101 8.42 -7.02 -11.62
C TYR A 101 9.13 -6.03 -12.57
N ALA A 102 8.39 -5.14 -13.24
CA ALA A 102 8.97 -4.11 -14.09
C ALA A 102 9.85 -3.12 -13.29
N LEU A 103 9.44 -2.74 -12.07
CA LEU A 103 10.25 -1.91 -11.17
C LEU A 103 11.53 -2.62 -10.71
N GLN A 104 11.47 -3.95 -10.52
CA GLN A 104 12.65 -4.76 -10.24
C GLN A 104 13.63 -4.77 -11.42
N GLN A 105 13.14 -4.92 -12.66
CA GLN A 105 13.98 -4.85 -13.88
C GLN A 105 14.65 -3.48 -14.09
N LYS A 106 14.19 -2.45 -13.37
CA LYS A 106 14.77 -1.10 -13.37
C LYS A 106 15.62 -0.82 -12.13
N ASP A 107 15.90 -1.85 -11.34
CA ASP A 107 16.66 -1.77 -10.10
C ASP A 107 16.09 -0.75 -9.10
N ILE A 108 14.78 -0.48 -9.16
CA ILE A 108 14.07 0.38 -8.20
C ILE A 108 13.65 -0.45 -6.99
N LEU A 109 13.20 -1.67 -7.23
CA LEU A 109 12.84 -2.63 -6.20
C LEU A 109 13.73 -3.87 -6.30
N SER A 110 13.80 -4.61 -5.21
CA SER A 110 14.35 -5.96 -5.19
C SER A 110 13.29 -6.90 -4.61
N MET A 111 13.25 -8.13 -5.13
CA MET A 111 12.31 -9.15 -4.68
C MET A 111 13.03 -10.48 -4.51
N SER A 112 12.62 -11.26 -3.50
CA SER A 112 13.09 -12.63 -3.31
C SER A 112 11.93 -13.56 -3.03
N LYS A 113 12.04 -14.80 -3.54
CA LYS A 113 11.02 -15.81 -3.32
C LYS A 113 11.04 -16.23 -1.85
N ASN A 114 9.85 -16.27 -1.26
CA ASN A 114 9.63 -16.77 0.09
C ASN A 114 8.94 -18.12 0.02
N GLU A 115 9.73 -19.20 0.09
CA GLU A 115 9.23 -20.58 -0.04
C GLU A 115 8.19 -20.92 1.03
N ASN A 116 8.37 -20.40 2.25
CA ASN A 116 7.45 -20.65 3.37
C ASN A 116 6.06 -20.02 3.14
N ARG A 117 6.02 -18.88 2.43
CA ARG A 117 4.77 -18.15 2.14
C ARG A 117 4.23 -18.42 0.74
N LYS A 118 4.97 -19.16 -0.11
CA LYS A 118 4.68 -19.34 -1.55
C LYS A 118 4.42 -18.00 -2.25
N SER A 119 5.19 -16.97 -1.89
CA SER A 119 5.03 -15.60 -2.38
C SER A 119 6.41 -14.97 -2.62
N TYR A 120 6.45 -13.69 -2.96
CA TYR A 120 7.66 -12.89 -3.04
C TYR A 120 7.66 -11.82 -1.95
N ASP A 121 8.80 -11.65 -1.32
CA ASP A 121 9.08 -10.54 -0.41
C ASP A 121 9.71 -9.40 -1.22
N VAL A 122 9.52 -8.15 -0.78
CA VAL A 122 9.92 -6.95 -1.53
C VAL A 122 10.61 -5.91 -0.64
N TRP A 123 11.62 -5.25 -1.18
CA TRP A 123 12.28 -4.09 -0.57
C TRP A 123 12.72 -3.09 -1.63
N LEU A 124 12.97 -1.86 -1.17
CA LEU A 124 13.40 -0.74 -2.01
C LEU A 124 14.90 -0.79 -2.25
N SER A 125 15.32 -0.59 -3.50
CA SER A 125 16.71 -0.38 -3.89
C SER A 125 16.98 1.13 -3.91
N THR A 126 17.49 1.68 -2.81
CA THR A 126 17.62 3.14 -2.64
C THR A 126 18.68 3.80 -3.52
N GLU A 127 19.61 3.01 -4.06
CA GLU A 127 20.76 3.52 -4.83
C GLU A 127 20.36 4.18 -6.15
N ASN A 128 19.24 3.76 -6.74
CA ASN A 128 18.76 4.23 -8.04
C ASN A 128 17.67 5.29 -7.95
N LEU A 129 17.40 5.83 -6.75
CA LEU A 129 16.36 6.82 -6.52
C LEU A 129 16.97 8.17 -6.13
N PRO A 130 16.52 9.29 -6.75
CA PRO A 130 16.96 10.63 -6.35
C PRO A 130 16.65 10.88 -4.87
N LYS A 131 17.61 11.38 -4.10
CA LYS A 131 17.41 11.64 -2.65
C LYS A 131 16.28 12.65 -2.42
N GLU A 132 16.13 13.59 -3.35
CA GLU A 132 15.12 14.64 -3.35
C GLU A 132 13.71 14.06 -3.41
N PHE A 133 13.53 12.89 -4.04
CA PHE A 133 12.25 12.18 -4.15
C PHE A 133 11.60 11.94 -2.79
N PHE A 134 12.39 11.66 -1.76
CA PHE A 134 11.86 11.37 -0.42
C PHE A 134 11.62 12.63 0.42
N SER A 135 12.32 13.73 0.09
CA SER A 135 12.25 15.01 0.81
C SER A 135 11.07 15.90 0.38
N THR A 136 10.46 15.62 -0.77
CA THR A 136 9.38 16.44 -1.32
C THR A 136 8.13 16.45 -0.44
N GLU A 137 7.58 17.61 -0.14
CA GLU A 137 6.28 17.76 0.58
C GLU A 137 5.10 17.15 -0.18
N LEU A 138 5.29 16.81 -1.47
CA LEU A 138 4.27 16.25 -2.34
C LEU A 138 3.63 14.97 -1.77
N PHE A 139 4.40 14.14 -1.08
CA PHE A 139 3.96 12.85 -0.52
C PHE A 139 3.79 12.88 1.01
N ARG A 140 3.57 14.07 1.60
CA ARG A 140 3.47 14.20 3.06
C ARG A 140 2.32 13.37 3.64
N MET A 141 1.17 13.33 2.99
CA MET A 141 0.01 12.56 3.45
C MET A 141 0.33 11.07 3.46
N GLU A 142 0.86 10.57 2.36
CA GLU A 142 1.20 9.17 2.13
C GLU A 142 2.27 8.71 3.14
N ARG A 143 3.27 9.55 3.42
CA ARG A 143 4.26 9.29 4.49
C ARG A 143 3.61 9.24 5.87
N ASN A 144 2.70 10.17 6.18
CA ASN A 144 2.02 10.20 7.47
C ASN A 144 1.09 9.00 7.67
N HIS A 145 0.32 8.62 6.64
CA HIS A 145 -0.52 7.43 6.67
C HIS A 145 0.35 6.16 6.79
N SER A 146 1.48 6.07 6.06
CA SER A 146 2.42 4.95 6.18
C SER A 146 2.90 4.76 7.61
N LYS A 147 3.33 5.84 8.28
CA LYS A 147 3.78 5.80 9.69
C LYS A 147 2.67 5.33 10.63
N GLN A 148 1.44 5.80 10.43
CA GLN A 148 0.30 5.38 11.25
C GLN A 148 -0.09 3.92 10.99
N ILE A 149 -0.04 3.45 9.74
CA ILE A 149 -0.24 2.03 9.38
C ILE A 149 0.76 1.13 10.12
N LYS A 150 2.03 1.53 10.21
CA LYS A 150 3.02 0.79 11.02
C LYS A 150 2.65 0.74 12.51
N GLY A 151 1.99 1.77 13.04
CA GLY A 151 1.48 1.77 14.41
C GLY A 151 0.26 0.87 14.60
N MET A 152 -0.68 0.86 13.64
CA MET A 152 -1.89 0.02 13.67
C MET A 152 -1.55 -1.46 13.48
N PHE A 153 -0.61 -1.76 12.58
CA PHE A 153 -0.18 -3.11 12.24
C PHE A 153 1.30 -3.26 12.60
N SER A 154 1.59 -3.37 13.90
CA SER A 154 2.97 -3.40 14.43
C SER A 154 3.86 -4.47 13.78
N HIS A 155 3.27 -5.57 13.30
CA HIS A 155 3.95 -6.65 12.60
C HIS A 155 3.76 -6.62 11.08
N ILE A 156 3.42 -5.47 10.48
CA ILE A 156 3.10 -5.36 9.04
C ILE A 156 4.17 -5.97 8.13
N ARG A 157 5.43 -5.96 8.57
CA ARG A 157 6.54 -6.58 7.86
C ARG A 157 6.31 -8.09 7.62
N THR A 158 5.92 -8.83 8.65
CA THR A 158 5.84 -10.31 8.65
C THR A 158 4.40 -10.86 8.70
N MET A 159 3.43 -10.00 8.97
CA MET A 159 2.00 -10.28 8.90
C MET A 159 1.64 -10.86 7.53
N LYS A 160 0.83 -11.93 7.49
CA LYS A 160 0.33 -12.49 6.24
C LYS A 160 -0.64 -11.52 5.58
N THR A 161 -0.74 -11.58 4.26
CA THR A 161 -1.73 -10.80 3.49
C THR A 161 -3.14 -11.08 3.98
N ASP A 162 -3.46 -12.34 4.28
CA ASP A 162 -4.78 -12.72 4.78
C ASP A 162 -5.13 -12.04 6.13
N SER A 163 -4.19 -12.04 7.09
CA SER A 163 -4.38 -11.32 8.35
C SER A 163 -4.50 -9.81 8.16
N LEU A 164 -3.81 -9.24 7.16
CA LEU A 164 -4.02 -7.84 6.80
C LEU A 164 -5.43 -7.62 6.23
N LEU A 165 -5.97 -8.55 5.45
CA LEU A 165 -7.33 -8.46 4.92
C LEU A 165 -8.39 -8.56 6.03
N ASP A 166 -8.14 -9.35 7.07
CA ASP A 166 -8.97 -9.35 8.28
C ASP A 166 -9.03 -7.94 8.88
N GLU A 167 -7.85 -7.38 9.11
CA GLU A 167 -7.65 -6.10 9.76
C GLU A 167 -8.06 -4.90 8.91
N LEU A 168 -8.16 -5.01 7.58
CA LEU A 168 -8.64 -3.93 6.72
C LEU A 168 -10.14 -4.06 6.41
N PHE A 169 -10.65 -5.28 6.28
CA PHE A 169 -11.96 -5.55 5.68
C PHE A 169 -12.86 -6.44 6.55
N ARG A 170 -12.45 -7.68 6.89
CA ARG A 170 -13.36 -8.66 7.54
C ARG A 170 -13.85 -8.16 8.90
N ASN A 171 -12.94 -7.66 9.73
CA ASN A 171 -13.26 -7.13 11.07
C ASN A 171 -14.17 -5.88 11.02
N ARG A 172 -14.34 -5.27 9.84
CA ARG A 172 -15.23 -4.12 9.59
C ARG A 172 -16.55 -4.52 8.93
N GLY A 173 -16.82 -5.81 8.78
CA GLY A 173 -18.08 -6.32 8.23
C GLY A 173 -18.13 -6.34 6.70
N VAL A 174 -16.98 -6.32 6.03
CA VAL A 174 -16.87 -6.58 4.59
C VAL A 174 -16.65 -8.06 4.39
N TYR A 175 -17.54 -8.70 3.63
CA TYR A 175 -17.32 -10.06 3.17
C TYR A 175 -16.27 -10.05 2.07
N ILE A 176 -15.20 -10.79 2.26
CA ILE A 176 -14.17 -10.98 1.25
C ILE A 176 -14.24 -12.42 0.76
N TRP A 177 -14.00 -12.62 -0.53
CA TRP A 177 -14.05 -13.93 -1.14
C TRP A 177 -12.68 -14.59 -0.93
N GLU A 178 -12.65 -15.80 -0.40
CA GLU A 178 -11.44 -16.62 -0.41
C GLU A 178 -11.43 -17.44 -1.70
N ASP A 179 -10.27 -17.54 -2.35
CA ASP A 179 -10.03 -18.57 -3.36
C ASP A 179 -9.59 -19.86 -2.67
#